data_AF-A0A965Z6M5-F1
#
_entry.id   AF-A0A965Z6M5-F1
#
_cell.length_a   1.000
_cell.length_b   1.000
_cell.length_c   1.000
_cell.angle_alpha   90.00
_cell.angle_beta   90.00
_cell.angle_gamma   90.00
#
_symmetry.space_group_name_H-M   'P 1'
#
loop_
_entity.id
_entity.type
_entity.pdbx_description
1 polymer ?
#
loop_
_entity_poly.entity_id
_entity_poly.type
_entity_poly.pdbx_seq_one_letter_code
_entity_poly.pdbx_strand_id
1 'polypeptide(L)'
;MNAESPLPRKRAARLLAPGIWGIGLLGLSGLGVFPGVELAARFADADGLSAAYAAQLASSQWAMAWALLAAGVLARAGRPLVGRLRGSPALDRGWPVLVAAAGFAGAWAVQSGLFGNVPHITDATSHWFQARIFAAGKLAAPAPPCPAAFFQHNVVVGLQGLWHTKYFPGQALWLIWPLRLVMMPLAFALFLAGAHRIVARHFDRPAAHATVALLAASPLLLLLAGSFMSHTTLLMWMAGVWAFGLQAADAENPGRAFGFAAAAGFCGGMGVLTRAHDAALAGLAIAGFIWFSRPARPFRFVPILAGGLAGAALPLGFLLFWNHRLYGSFWASGYHWAGAATQSQTPIIRDTLGFSDGFSAARALKQTFWTALRLNQALLGWPAALPLLAPALLWRPVRRGNWICLAAAGGLYLPYFFFHYYGFELEARYA
;
A
#
# COMPACT_ATOMS: atom_id res chain seq x y z
N MET A 1 23.83 39.20 6.06
CA MET A 1 24.33 37.93 6.63
C MET A 1 24.00 37.93 8.11
N ASN A 2 22.88 37.31 8.51
CA ASN A 2 22.53 37.14 9.92
C ASN A 2 22.96 35.75 10.36
N ALA A 3 23.90 35.69 11.31
CA ALA A 3 24.35 34.46 11.95
C ALA A 3 23.32 34.03 12.99
N GLU A 4 22.36 33.19 12.59
CA GLU A 4 21.51 32.48 13.56
C GLU A 4 22.37 31.51 14.38
N SER A 5 22.32 31.65 15.70
CA SER A 5 23.06 30.80 16.63
C SER A 5 22.47 29.37 16.66
N PRO A 6 23.26 28.30 16.46
CA PRO A 6 22.75 26.93 16.31
C PRO A 6 22.52 26.18 17.63
N LEU A 7 22.55 26.85 18.78
CA LEU A 7 22.71 26.21 20.10
C LEU A 7 21.44 25.57 20.73
N PRO A 8 20.21 26.09 20.62
CA PRO A 8 19.05 25.46 21.28
C PRO A 8 18.64 24.12 20.64
N ARG A 9 18.98 23.89 19.36
CA ARG A 9 18.58 22.68 18.62
C ARG A 9 19.31 21.41 19.07
N LYS A 10 20.57 21.51 19.54
CA LYS A 10 21.35 20.32 19.95
C LYS A 10 20.86 19.69 21.26
N ARG A 11 20.32 20.49 22.19
CA ARG A 11 19.74 19.97 23.46
C ARG A 11 18.38 19.31 23.23
N ALA A 12 17.50 19.94 22.44
CA ALA A 12 16.21 19.34 22.07
C ALA A 12 16.39 18.01 21.29
N ALA A 13 17.35 17.95 20.37
CA ALA A 13 17.65 16.72 19.62
C ALA A 13 18.23 15.59 20.48
N ARG A 14 18.79 15.89 21.67
CA ARG A 14 19.22 14.85 22.62
C ARG A 14 18.03 14.28 23.39
N LEU A 15 17.10 15.13 23.83
CA LEU A 15 15.87 14.73 24.53
C LEU A 15 14.93 13.87 23.66
N LEU A 16 15.00 14.03 22.34
CA LEU A 16 14.20 13.28 21.37
C LEU A 16 14.86 11.98 20.89
N ALA A 17 15.95 11.53 21.51
CA ALA A 17 16.60 10.28 21.12
C ALA A 17 15.72 9.05 21.46
N PRO A 18 15.65 8.01 20.60
CA PRO A 18 14.84 6.80 20.76
C PRO A 18 15.08 6.13 22.10
N GLY A 19 16.34 6.09 22.55
CA GLY A 19 16.68 5.53 23.86
C GLY A 19 16.00 6.27 25.02
N ILE A 20 15.79 7.58 24.95
CA ILE A 20 15.11 8.34 26.02
C ILE A 20 13.61 8.03 26.01
N TRP A 21 12.99 7.98 24.82
CA TRP A 21 11.60 7.55 24.68
C TRP A 21 11.40 6.10 25.15
N GLY A 22 12.34 5.21 24.86
CA GLY A 22 12.34 3.83 25.35
C GLY A 22 12.42 3.76 26.88
N ILE A 23 13.28 4.55 27.52
CA ILE A 23 13.33 4.67 28.99
C ILE A 23 11.99 5.19 29.54
N GLY A 24 11.43 6.24 28.93
CA GLY A 24 10.14 6.80 29.35
C GLY A 24 9.00 5.78 29.27
N LEU A 25 8.91 5.03 28.17
CA LEU A 25 7.92 3.96 28.00
C LEU A 25 8.15 2.79 28.95
N LEU A 26 9.41 2.38 29.19
CA LEU A 26 9.70 1.37 30.22
C LEU A 26 9.27 1.85 31.61
N GLY A 27 9.49 3.14 31.93
CA GLY A 27 9.05 3.74 33.18
C GLY A 27 7.54 3.70 33.34
N LEU A 28 6.79 4.14 32.33
CA LEU A 28 5.32 4.06 32.32
C LEU A 28 4.83 2.61 32.45
N SER A 29 5.43 1.69 31.70
CA SER A 29 5.11 0.26 31.76
C SER A 29 5.40 -0.35 33.14
N GLY A 30 6.51 0.02 33.78
CA GLY A 30 6.87 -0.41 35.12
C GLY A 30 5.94 0.15 36.21
N LEU A 31 5.33 1.31 35.98
CA LEU A 31 4.29 1.89 36.82
C LEU A 31 2.89 1.33 36.55
N GLY A 32 2.75 0.38 35.61
CA GLY A 32 1.45 -0.17 35.20
C GLY A 32 0.58 0.79 34.37
N VAL A 33 1.18 1.87 33.84
CA VAL A 33 0.47 2.85 33.02
C VAL A 33 0.59 2.47 31.55
N PHE A 34 -0.54 2.15 30.94
CA PHE A 34 -0.63 1.71 29.54
C PHE A 34 -1.59 2.62 28.77
N PRO A 35 -1.14 3.78 28.25
CA PRO A 35 -2.02 4.75 27.58
C PRO A 35 -2.80 4.16 26.40
N GLY A 36 -2.23 3.16 25.70
CA GLY A 36 -2.93 2.45 24.64
C GLY A 36 -4.13 1.63 25.14
N VAL A 37 -4.02 1.02 26.32
CA VAL A 37 -5.11 0.29 26.97
C VAL A 37 -6.18 1.27 27.44
N GLU A 38 -5.80 2.37 28.08
CA GLU A 38 -6.74 3.41 28.53
C GLU A 38 -7.52 4.03 27.37
N LEU A 39 -6.81 4.35 26.28
CA LEU A 39 -7.44 4.89 25.08
C LEU A 39 -8.39 3.88 24.45
N ALA A 40 -7.97 2.62 24.31
CA ALA A 40 -8.81 1.57 23.74
C ALA A 40 -10.05 1.29 24.61
N ALA A 41 -9.92 1.34 25.94
CA ALA A 41 -11.04 1.20 26.87
C ALA A 41 -12.08 2.31 26.71
N ARG A 42 -11.66 3.55 26.42
CA ARG A 42 -12.57 4.67 26.12
C ARG A 42 -13.34 4.49 24.80
N PHE A 43 -12.85 3.66 23.89
CA PHE A 43 -13.48 3.36 22.61
C PHE A 43 -14.12 1.96 22.55
N ALA A 44 -14.09 1.20 23.64
CA ALA A 44 -14.74 -0.10 23.73
C ALA A 44 -16.27 0.07 23.75
N ASP A 45 -17.00 -0.93 23.24
CA ASP A 45 -18.47 -0.94 23.37
C ASP A 45 -18.86 -1.32 24.80
N ALA A 46 -20.16 -1.48 25.06
CA ALA A 46 -20.70 -1.82 26.40
C ALA A 46 -20.05 -3.05 27.04
N ASP A 47 -19.54 -3.98 26.23
CA ASP A 47 -18.86 -5.21 26.69
C ASP A 47 -17.41 -4.96 27.18
N GLY A 48 -16.91 -3.73 27.07
CA GLY A 48 -15.58 -3.35 27.51
C GLY A 48 -14.45 -3.91 26.65
N LEU A 49 -13.22 -3.75 27.15
CA LEU A 49 -12.01 -4.25 26.50
C LEU A 49 -11.74 -5.69 26.96
N SER A 50 -11.60 -6.64 26.03
CA SER A 50 -11.26 -8.02 26.43
C SER A 50 -9.90 -8.08 27.11
N ALA A 51 -9.76 -8.92 28.14
CA ALA A 51 -8.52 -9.06 28.90
C ALA A 51 -7.32 -9.47 28.01
N ALA A 52 -7.56 -10.36 27.04
CA ALA A 52 -6.55 -10.79 26.09
C ALA A 52 -6.01 -9.61 25.26
N TYR A 53 -6.90 -8.71 24.82
CA TYR A 53 -6.51 -7.56 24.03
C TYR A 53 -5.85 -6.46 24.87
N ALA A 54 -6.32 -6.23 26.10
CA ALA A 54 -5.63 -5.39 27.07
C ALA A 54 -4.18 -5.86 27.31
N ALA A 55 -4.00 -7.17 27.51
CA ALA A 55 -2.69 -7.79 27.66
C ALA A 55 -1.83 -7.64 26.40
N GLN A 56 -2.41 -7.76 25.21
CA GLN A 56 -1.71 -7.55 23.94
C GLN A 56 -1.22 -6.10 23.80
N LEU A 57 -2.05 -5.11 24.13
CA LEU A 57 -1.66 -3.69 24.10
C LEU A 57 -0.58 -3.36 25.13
N ALA A 58 -0.67 -3.93 26.33
CA ALA A 58 0.38 -3.79 27.35
C ALA A 58 1.71 -4.40 26.88
N SER A 59 1.66 -5.63 26.35
CA SER A 59 2.83 -6.32 25.78
C SER A 59 3.44 -5.55 24.60
N SER A 60 2.58 -4.91 23.81
CA SER A 60 2.97 -4.06 22.69
C SER A 60 3.79 -2.85 23.15
N GLN A 61 3.39 -2.20 24.23
CA GLN A 61 4.13 -1.09 24.83
C GLN A 61 5.50 -1.53 25.37
N TRP A 62 5.56 -2.69 26.05
CA TRP A 62 6.83 -3.25 26.53
C TRP A 62 7.80 -3.54 25.38
N ALA A 63 7.33 -4.23 24.35
CA ALA A 63 8.14 -4.54 23.17
C ALA A 63 8.63 -3.26 22.46
N MET A 64 7.78 -2.23 22.37
CA MET A 64 8.16 -0.92 21.86
C MET A 64 9.28 -0.27 22.68
N ALA A 65 9.13 -0.26 24.01
CA ALA A 65 10.09 0.36 24.91
C ALA A 65 11.48 -0.27 24.75
N TRP A 66 11.53 -1.61 24.70
CA TRP A 66 12.76 -2.36 24.43
C TRP A 66 13.32 -2.12 23.03
N ALA A 67 12.47 -2.10 22.00
CA ALA A 67 12.89 -1.84 20.63
C ALA A 67 13.52 -0.44 20.48
N LEU A 68 12.93 0.58 21.11
CA LEU A 68 13.44 1.95 21.12
C LEU A 68 14.78 2.08 21.85
N LEU A 69 14.94 1.36 22.97
CA LEU A 69 16.20 1.26 23.70
C LEU A 69 17.28 0.59 22.85
N ALA A 70 16.99 -0.59 22.32
CA ALA A 70 17.90 -1.33 21.45
C ALA A 70 18.29 -0.48 20.23
N ALA A 71 17.33 0.18 19.57
CA ALA A 71 17.59 1.09 18.47
C ALA A 71 18.48 2.26 18.89
N GLY A 72 18.28 2.82 20.08
CA GLY A 72 19.14 3.87 20.64
C GLY A 72 20.58 3.41 20.86
N VAL A 73 20.78 2.19 21.38
CA VAL A 73 22.09 1.57 21.58
C VAL A 73 22.75 1.25 20.24
N LEU A 74 22.05 0.58 19.34
CA LEU A 74 22.53 0.22 17.99
C LEU A 74 22.85 1.45 17.16
N ALA A 75 22.05 2.51 17.24
CA ALA A 75 22.35 3.76 16.54
C ALA A 75 23.62 4.45 17.07
N ARG A 76 23.98 4.25 18.34
CA ARG A 76 25.24 4.77 18.91
C ARG A 76 26.42 3.88 18.56
N ALA A 77 26.28 2.57 18.76
CA ALA A 77 27.34 1.58 18.49
C ALA A 77 27.63 1.42 17.00
N GLY A 78 26.59 1.49 16.16
CA GLY A 78 26.68 1.32 14.70
C GLY A 78 27.10 2.58 13.95
N ARG A 79 27.15 3.76 14.57
CA ARG A 79 27.62 5.01 13.94
C ARG A 79 28.98 4.88 13.23
N PRO A 80 30.04 4.34 13.85
CA PRO A 80 31.32 4.16 13.18
C PRO A 80 31.25 3.17 12.01
N LEU A 81 30.47 2.08 12.15
CA LEU A 81 30.30 1.07 11.09
C LEU A 81 29.51 1.62 9.89
N VAL A 82 28.40 2.30 10.15
CA VAL A 82 27.59 2.99 9.14
C VAL A 82 28.39 4.10 8.47
N GLY A 83 29.27 4.80 9.21
CA GLY A 83 30.21 5.77 8.66
C GLY A 83 31.18 5.15 7.65
N ARG A 84 31.73 3.96 7.94
CA ARG A 84 32.61 3.21 7.03
C ARG A 84 31.88 2.68 5.80
N LEU A 85 30.63 2.24 5.96
CA LEU A 85 29.82 1.72 4.85
C LEU A 85 29.22 2.81 3.96
N ARG A 86 29.07 4.04 4.46
CA ARG A 86 28.47 5.20 3.76
C ARG A 86 29.27 5.76 2.58
N GLY A 87 30.36 5.12 2.17
CA GLY A 87 31.25 5.63 1.13
C GLY A 87 31.53 4.69 -0.05
N SER A 88 31.03 3.45 -0.05
CA SER A 88 31.34 2.50 -1.13
C SER A 88 30.38 2.67 -2.32
N PRO A 89 30.87 3.13 -3.50
CA PRO A 89 30.03 3.34 -4.67
C PRO A 89 29.43 2.03 -5.21
N ALA A 90 30.12 0.91 -4.99
CA ALA A 90 29.68 -0.42 -5.42
C ALA A 90 28.49 -0.91 -4.58
N LEU A 91 28.56 -0.75 -3.26
CA LEU A 91 27.45 -1.07 -2.35
C LEU A 91 26.22 -0.20 -2.66
N ASP A 92 26.42 1.09 -2.92
CA ASP A 92 25.35 2.02 -3.28
C ASP A 92 24.61 1.64 -4.57
N ARG A 93 25.32 1.07 -5.56
CA ARG A 93 24.69 0.61 -6.81
C ARG A 93 24.05 -0.77 -6.68
N GLY A 94 24.66 -1.68 -5.93
CA GLY A 94 24.21 -3.06 -5.77
C GLY A 94 23.09 -3.24 -4.76
N TRP A 95 23.00 -2.37 -3.74
CA TRP A 95 22.04 -2.52 -2.63
C TRP A 95 20.57 -2.62 -3.08
N PRO A 96 20.06 -1.74 -3.97
CA PRO A 96 18.65 -1.82 -4.36
C PRO A 96 18.32 -3.12 -5.09
N VAL A 97 19.26 -3.63 -5.90
CA VAL A 97 19.13 -4.90 -6.61
C VAL A 97 19.13 -6.05 -5.61
N LEU A 98 20.06 -6.04 -4.65
CA LEU A 98 20.15 -7.06 -3.60
C LEU A 98 18.87 -7.11 -2.77
N VAL A 99 18.35 -5.95 -2.33
CA VAL A 99 17.12 -5.92 -1.51
C VAL A 99 15.89 -6.30 -2.35
N ALA A 100 15.81 -5.91 -3.62
CA ALA A 100 14.73 -6.35 -4.49
C ALA A 100 14.77 -7.87 -4.71
N ALA A 101 15.97 -8.46 -4.89
CA ALA A 101 16.15 -9.90 -5.00
C ALA A 101 15.84 -10.63 -3.69
N ALA A 102 16.22 -10.08 -2.54
CA ALA A 102 15.87 -10.63 -1.23
C ALA A 102 14.35 -10.56 -0.98
N GLY A 103 13.71 -9.44 -1.32
CA GLY A 103 12.26 -9.28 -1.24
C GLY A 103 11.52 -10.24 -2.16
N PHE A 104 12.02 -10.44 -3.39
CA PHE A 104 11.53 -11.48 -4.31
C PHE A 104 11.62 -12.86 -3.66
N ALA A 105 12.80 -13.24 -3.16
CA ALA A 105 13.03 -14.55 -2.56
C ALA A 105 12.15 -14.76 -1.31
N GLY A 106 12.00 -13.75 -0.46
CA GLY A 106 11.12 -13.80 0.70
C GLY A 106 9.65 -13.95 0.32
N ALA A 107 9.16 -13.16 -0.64
CA ALA A 107 7.79 -13.27 -1.13
C ALA A 107 7.53 -14.63 -1.79
N TRP A 108 8.49 -15.15 -2.56
CA TRP A 108 8.42 -16.48 -3.15
C TRP A 108 8.39 -17.56 -2.08
N ALA A 109 9.25 -17.49 -1.06
CA ALA A 109 9.26 -18.44 0.05
C ALA A 109 7.92 -18.48 0.80
N VAL A 110 7.30 -17.31 1.04
CA VAL A 110 5.94 -17.25 1.61
C VAL A 110 4.93 -17.86 0.65
N GLN A 111 4.97 -17.51 -0.63
CA GLN A 111 4.02 -18.04 -1.60
C GLN A 111 4.11 -19.57 -1.75
N SER A 112 5.32 -20.12 -1.91
CA SER A 112 5.53 -21.53 -2.15
C SER A 112 5.47 -22.36 -0.87
N GLY A 113 6.00 -21.83 0.24
CA GLY A 113 6.10 -22.55 1.51
C GLY A 113 4.85 -22.41 2.37
N LEU A 114 4.35 -21.19 2.57
CA LEU A 114 3.17 -20.96 3.40
C LEU A 114 1.86 -21.15 2.62
N PHE A 115 1.79 -20.62 1.40
CA PHE A 115 0.58 -20.70 0.57
C PHE A 115 0.63 -21.79 -0.50
N GLY A 116 1.62 -22.70 -0.50
CA GLY A 116 1.65 -23.84 -1.41
C GLY A 116 1.49 -23.52 -2.90
N ASN A 117 1.82 -22.30 -3.34
CA ASN A 117 1.56 -21.79 -4.69
C ASN A 117 0.08 -21.83 -5.15
N VAL A 118 -0.87 -21.75 -4.22
CA VAL A 118 -2.30 -21.68 -4.54
C VAL A 118 -2.97 -20.46 -3.88
N PRO A 119 -3.99 -19.85 -4.52
CA PRO A 119 -4.73 -18.76 -3.91
C PRO A 119 -5.55 -19.27 -2.71
N HIS A 120 -5.46 -18.57 -1.58
CA HIS A 120 -6.10 -18.97 -0.31
C HIS A 120 -7.32 -18.14 0.08
N ILE A 121 -7.53 -16.99 -0.57
CA ILE A 121 -8.63 -16.07 -0.29
C ILE A 121 -9.51 -15.97 -1.53
N THR A 122 -10.82 -15.78 -1.35
CA THR A 122 -11.84 -15.72 -2.42
C THR A 122 -11.50 -14.69 -3.52
N ASP A 123 -10.98 -13.52 -3.13
CA ASP A 123 -10.49 -12.48 -4.03
C ASP A 123 -9.34 -12.99 -4.93
N ALA A 124 -8.32 -13.60 -4.32
CA ALA A 124 -7.18 -14.17 -5.03
C ALA A 124 -7.60 -15.30 -5.98
N THR A 125 -8.50 -16.18 -5.54
CA THR A 125 -9.05 -17.27 -6.36
C THR A 125 -9.80 -16.72 -7.58
N SER A 126 -10.49 -15.60 -7.42
CA SER A 126 -11.20 -14.93 -8.52
C SER A 126 -10.22 -14.38 -9.54
N HIS A 127 -9.21 -13.62 -9.10
CA HIS A 127 -8.17 -13.12 -10.00
C HIS A 127 -7.46 -14.25 -10.76
N TRP A 128 -7.15 -15.35 -10.07
CA TRP A 128 -6.54 -16.53 -10.68
C TRP A 128 -7.47 -17.21 -11.70
N PHE A 129 -8.76 -17.34 -11.37
CA PHE A 129 -9.78 -17.86 -12.28
C PHE A 129 -9.87 -17.04 -13.56
N GLN A 130 -9.94 -15.71 -13.46
CA GLN A 130 -9.99 -14.82 -14.62
C GLN A 130 -8.70 -14.89 -15.45
N ALA A 131 -7.54 -15.00 -14.80
CA ALA A 131 -6.26 -15.16 -15.49
C ALA A 131 -6.22 -16.46 -16.33
N ARG A 132 -6.85 -17.55 -15.85
CA ARG A 132 -6.98 -18.79 -16.63
C ARG A 132 -7.90 -18.64 -17.83
N ILE A 133 -8.97 -17.87 -17.72
CA ILE A 133 -9.84 -17.53 -18.86
C ILE A 133 -9.05 -16.74 -19.91
N PHE A 134 -8.27 -15.74 -19.48
CA PHE A 134 -7.42 -14.95 -20.38
C PHE A 134 -6.35 -15.80 -21.06
N ALA A 135 -5.70 -16.69 -20.32
CA ALA A 135 -4.71 -17.61 -20.87
C ALA A 135 -5.31 -18.55 -21.93
N ALA A 136 -6.62 -18.78 -21.92
CA ALA A 136 -7.35 -19.52 -22.94
C ALA A 136 -7.80 -18.65 -24.14
N GLY A 137 -7.38 -17.39 -24.22
CA GLY A 137 -7.73 -16.45 -25.28
C GLY A 137 -9.18 -15.95 -25.21
N LYS A 138 -9.83 -16.05 -24.05
CA LYS A 138 -11.24 -15.67 -23.86
C LYS A 138 -11.35 -14.48 -22.91
N LEU A 139 -12.44 -13.71 -23.02
CA LEU A 139 -12.77 -12.65 -22.05
C LEU A 139 -13.59 -13.21 -20.88
N ALA A 140 -14.54 -14.10 -21.19
CA ALA A 140 -15.35 -14.83 -20.22
C ALA A 140 -15.46 -16.30 -20.65
N ALA A 141 -15.79 -17.17 -19.70
CA ALA A 141 -16.14 -18.55 -19.97
C ALA A 141 -17.67 -18.69 -20.15
N PRO A 142 -18.17 -19.74 -20.83
CA PRO A 142 -19.59 -20.05 -20.77
C PRO A 142 -19.99 -20.41 -19.33
N ALA A 143 -21.19 -20.01 -18.91
CA ALA A 143 -21.76 -20.40 -17.63
C ALA A 143 -21.87 -21.94 -17.54
N PRO A 144 -21.58 -22.55 -16.38
CA PRO A 144 -21.73 -23.99 -16.21
C PRO A 144 -23.22 -24.37 -16.28
N PRO A 145 -23.56 -25.63 -16.63
CA PRO A 145 -24.95 -26.08 -16.75
C PRO A 145 -25.79 -25.93 -15.48
N CYS A 146 -25.16 -25.95 -14.30
CA CYS A 146 -25.80 -25.72 -13.01
C CYS A 146 -25.12 -24.58 -12.25
N PRO A 147 -25.41 -23.29 -12.56
CA PRO A 147 -24.75 -22.15 -11.94
C PRO A 147 -24.78 -22.17 -10.40
N ALA A 148 -25.88 -22.64 -9.81
CA ALA A 148 -26.05 -22.72 -8.35
C ALA A 148 -25.01 -23.64 -7.68
N ALA A 149 -24.58 -24.71 -8.34
CA ALA A 149 -23.57 -25.64 -7.81
C ALA A 149 -22.14 -25.08 -7.87
N PHE A 150 -21.90 -24.02 -8.64
CA PHE A 150 -20.59 -23.39 -8.83
C PHE A 150 -20.56 -21.95 -8.31
N PHE A 151 -21.45 -21.61 -7.38
CA PHE A 151 -21.51 -20.28 -6.79
C PHE A 151 -20.19 -19.93 -6.08
N GLN A 152 -19.66 -18.75 -6.38
CA GLN A 152 -18.51 -18.16 -5.70
C GLN A 152 -18.70 -16.65 -5.55
N HIS A 153 -18.48 -16.13 -4.34
CA HIS A 153 -18.81 -14.77 -3.86
C HIS A 153 -18.32 -13.60 -4.74
N ASN A 154 -17.29 -13.85 -5.52
CA ASN A 154 -16.57 -12.85 -6.30
C ASN A 154 -16.54 -13.15 -7.81
N VAL A 155 -17.28 -14.17 -8.22
CA VAL A 155 -17.40 -14.59 -9.61
C VAL A 155 -18.85 -14.39 -10.06
N VAL A 156 -19.01 -13.64 -11.14
CA VAL A 156 -20.31 -13.39 -11.79
C VAL A 156 -20.62 -14.58 -12.68
N VAL A 157 -21.73 -15.27 -12.40
CA VAL A 157 -22.19 -16.43 -13.16
C VAL A 157 -23.56 -16.14 -13.77
N GLY A 158 -23.73 -16.43 -15.06
CA GLY A 158 -25.04 -16.43 -15.70
C GLY A 158 -25.46 -15.10 -16.32
N LEU A 159 -24.69 -14.02 -16.14
CA LEU A 159 -24.91 -12.77 -16.89
C LEU A 159 -24.72 -13.05 -18.39
N GLN A 160 -25.82 -13.03 -19.17
CA GLN A 160 -25.81 -13.36 -20.60
C GLN A 160 -25.22 -14.76 -20.91
N GLY A 161 -25.33 -15.70 -19.97
CA GLY A 161 -24.71 -17.03 -20.11
C GLY A 161 -23.18 -17.03 -19.98
N LEU A 162 -22.58 -15.97 -19.45
CA LEU A 162 -21.15 -15.82 -19.25
C LEU A 162 -20.74 -16.05 -17.79
N TRP A 163 -19.47 -16.40 -17.61
CA TRP A 163 -18.81 -16.66 -16.35
C TRP A 163 -17.47 -15.91 -16.30
N HIS A 164 -17.37 -14.92 -15.41
CA HIS A 164 -16.20 -14.06 -15.27
C HIS A 164 -16.16 -13.43 -13.86
N THR A 165 -15.07 -12.77 -13.49
CA THR A 165 -15.00 -12.12 -12.17
C THR A 165 -15.72 -10.79 -12.13
N LYS A 166 -16.15 -10.37 -10.92
CA LYS A 166 -16.62 -8.99 -10.70
C LYS A 166 -15.50 -7.95 -10.65
N TYR A 167 -14.27 -8.41 -10.39
CA TYR A 167 -13.09 -7.56 -10.31
C TYR A 167 -12.67 -7.00 -11.67
N PHE A 168 -11.99 -5.86 -11.64
CA PHE A 168 -11.31 -5.31 -12.81
C PHE A 168 -10.18 -6.24 -13.30
N PRO A 169 -9.87 -6.23 -14.61
CA PRO A 169 -9.07 -7.28 -15.23
C PRO A 169 -7.55 -7.16 -15.01
N GLY A 170 -7.05 -6.06 -14.44
CA GLY A 170 -5.62 -5.73 -14.37
C GLY A 170 -4.78 -6.75 -13.60
N GLN A 171 -5.26 -7.23 -12.45
CA GLN A 171 -4.57 -8.29 -11.71
C GLN A 171 -4.55 -9.61 -12.50
N ALA A 172 -5.65 -9.95 -13.18
CA ALA A 172 -5.72 -11.16 -13.99
C ALA A 172 -4.80 -11.09 -15.23
N LEU A 173 -4.67 -9.91 -15.86
CA LEU A 173 -3.71 -9.65 -16.93
C LEU A 173 -2.27 -9.78 -16.44
N TRP A 174 -1.97 -9.35 -15.21
CA TRP A 174 -0.65 -9.56 -14.61
C TRP A 174 -0.34 -11.05 -14.37
N LEU A 175 -1.36 -11.84 -14.04
CA LEU A 175 -1.23 -13.28 -13.76
C LEU A 175 -1.36 -14.19 -15.00
N ILE A 176 -1.53 -13.64 -16.21
CA ILE A 176 -1.71 -14.45 -17.42
C ILE A 176 -0.43 -15.18 -17.86
N TRP A 177 0.74 -14.64 -17.49
CA TRP A 177 2.03 -15.09 -18.03
C TRP A 177 2.34 -16.55 -17.67
N PRO A 178 3.09 -17.28 -18.51
CA PRO A 178 3.47 -18.67 -18.22
C PRO A 178 4.24 -18.82 -16.90
N LEU A 179 4.93 -17.75 -16.48
CA LEU A 179 5.62 -17.63 -15.20
C LEU A 179 4.72 -17.12 -14.06
N ARG A 180 3.39 -17.25 -14.16
CA ARG A 180 2.39 -16.73 -13.20
C ARG A 180 2.66 -17.03 -11.73
N LEU A 181 3.35 -18.12 -11.43
CA LEU A 181 3.76 -18.44 -10.06
C LEU A 181 4.74 -17.38 -9.53
N VAL A 182 5.68 -16.85 -10.31
CA VAL A 182 6.64 -15.86 -9.80
C VAL A 182 6.20 -14.40 -10.00
N MET A 183 5.03 -14.17 -10.61
CA MET A 183 4.58 -12.81 -10.94
C MET A 183 4.29 -11.95 -9.71
N MET A 184 3.80 -12.53 -8.62
CA MET A 184 3.55 -11.76 -7.39
C MET A 184 4.84 -11.36 -6.66
N PRO A 185 5.81 -12.27 -6.44
CA PRO A 185 7.15 -11.90 -5.98
C PRO A 185 7.85 -10.89 -6.90
N LEU A 186 7.68 -11.02 -8.22
CA LEU A 186 8.23 -10.07 -9.18
C LEU A 186 7.63 -8.68 -9.01
N ALA A 187 6.30 -8.57 -8.86
CA ALA A 187 5.65 -7.29 -8.61
C ALA A 187 6.19 -6.63 -7.33
N PHE A 188 6.43 -7.42 -6.28
CA PHE A 188 7.01 -6.91 -5.05
C PHE A 188 8.45 -6.42 -5.22
N ALA A 189 9.29 -7.15 -5.95
CA ALA A 189 10.66 -6.73 -6.25
C ALA A 189 10.71 -5.42 -7.06
N LEU A 190 9.83 -5.29 -8.05
CA LEU A 190 9.69 -4.08 -8.86
C LEU A 190 9.18 -2.90 -8.03
N PHE A 191 8.23 -3.14 -7.13
CA PHE A 191 7.79 -2.16 -6.14
C PHE A 191 8.96 -1.69 -5.26
N LEU A 192 9.75 -2.60 -4.69
CA LEU A 192 10.91 -2.24 -3.86
C LEU A 192 11.93 -1.40 -4.63
N ALA A 193 12.22 -1.75 -5.88
CA ALA A 193 13.11 -0.97 -6.74
C ALA A 193 12.57 0.44 -7.02
N GLY A 194 11.26 0.57 -7.28
CA GLY A 194 10.58 1.86 -7.44
C GLY A 194 10.61 2.69 -6.16
N ALA A 195 10.27 2.08 -5.03
CA ALA A 195 10.27 2.69 -3.70
C ALA A 195 11.66 3.23 -3.33
N HIS A 196 12.72 2.47 -3.59
CA HIS A 196 14.10 2.94 -3.37
C HIS A 196 14.37 4.23 -4.12
N ARG A 197 14.06 4.28 -5.42
CA ARG A 197 14.29 5.46 -6.27
C ARG A 197 13.49 6.66 -5.78
N ILE A 198 12.23 6.46 -5.42
CA ILE A 198 11.35 7.52 -4.90
C ILE A 198 11.94 8.08 -3.60
N VAL A 199 12.28 7.23 -2.63
CA VAL A 199 12.81 7.68 -1.34
C VAL A 199 14.17 8.36 -1.52
N ALA A 200 15.06 7.80 -2.35
CA ALA A 200 16.37 8.39 -2.63
C ALA A 200 16.28 9.78 -3.28
N ARG A 201 15.20 10.07 -4.01
CA ARG A 201 14.97 11.36 -4.66
C ARG A 201 14.51 12.47 -3.69
N HIS A 202 13.82 12.12 -2.61
CA HIS A 202 13.23 13.08 -1.66
C HIS A 202 13.96 13.14 -0.32
N PHE A 203 14.70 12.08 0.00
CA PHE A 203 15.50 11.95 1.21
C PHE A 203 16.97 11.75 0.83
N ASP A 204 17.69 10.94 1.60
CA ASP A 204 19.07 10.55 1.31
C ASP A 204 19.13 9.04 0.97
N ARG A 205 20.21 8.60 0.32
CA ARG A 205 20.41 7.18 -0.03
C ARG A 205 20.35 6.25 1.19
N PRO A 206 20.95 6.57 2.36
CA PRO A 206 20.82 5.72 3.54
C PRO A 206 19.37 5.54 3.98
N ALA A 207 18.55 6.59 3.95
CA ALA A 207 17.12 6.48 4.22
C ALA A 207 16.44 5.55 3.21
N ALA A 208 16.74 5.70 1.91
CA ALA A 208 16.21 4.80 0.89
C ALA A 208 16.59 3.33 1.14
N HIS A 209 17.86 3.05 1.47
CA HIS A 209 18.35 1.71 1.80
C HIS A 209 17.60 1.11 2.98
N ALA A 210 17.45 1.87 4.06
CA ALA A 210 16.75 1.44 5.26
C ALA A 210 15.25 1.22 4.97
N THR A 211 14.60 2.12 4.25
CA THR A 211 13.18 2.00 3.90
C THR A 211 12.92 0.73 3.12
N VAL A 212 13.67 0.45 2.04
CA VAL A 212 13.40 -0.74 1.24
C VAL A 212 13.79 -2.03 1.94
N ALA A 213 14.80 -2.01 2.83
CA ALA A 213 15.13 -3.17 3.66
C ALA A 213 14.00 -3.47 4.65
N LEU A 214 13.42 -2.44 5.29
CA LEU A 214 12.27 -2.59 6.18
C LEU A 214 11.03 -3.07 5.42
N LEU A 215 10.77 -2.53 4.22
CA LEU A 215 9.67 -2.99 3.39
C LEU A 215 9.87 -4.44 2.92
N ALA A 216 11.09 -4.83 2.53
CA ALA A 216 11.39 -6.20 2.11
C ALA A 216 11.26 -7.23 3.24
N ALA A 217 11.52 -6.82 4.49
CA ALA A 217 11.37 -7.66 5.68
C ALA A 217 9.99 -7.54 6.36
N SER A 218 9.09 -6.70 5.83
CA SER A 218 7.75 -6.47 6.37
C SER A 218 6.91 -7.76 6.29
N PRO A 219 6.43 -8.31 7.41
CA PRO A 219 5.58 -9.51 7.40
C PRO A 219 4.30 -9.29 6.60
N LEU A 220 3.64 -8.13 6.78
CA LEU A 220 2.45 -7.77 6.01
C LEU A 220 2.73 -7.75 4.51
N LEU A 221 3.80 -7.08 4.06
CA LEU A 221 4.09 -7.00 2.63
C LEU A 221 4.53 -8.35 2.05
N LEU A 222 5.25 -9.17 2.80
CA LEU A 222 5.61 -10.52 2.38
C LEU A 222 4.37 -11.42 2.24
N LEU A 223 3.43 -11.35 3.18
CA LEU A 223 2.16 -12.07 3.09
C LEU A 223 1.30 -11.57 1.92
N LEU A 224 1.21 -10.25 1.72
CA LEU A 224 0.50 -9.67 0.58
C LEU A 224 1.15 -10.07 -0.75
N ALA A 225 2.48 -10.03 -0.84
CA ALA A 225 3.25 -10.44 -2.01
C ALA A 225 3.16 -11.95 -2.30
N GLY A 226 2.83 -12.78 -1.31
CA GLY A 226 2.60 -14.21 -1.51
C GLY A 226 1.13 -14.60 -1.79
N SER A 227 0.15 -13.72 -1.58
CA SER A 227 -1.28 -14.11 -1.51
C SER A 227 -2.08 -14.02 -2.81
N PHE A 228 -1.44 -13.77 -3.97
CA PHE A 228 -2.11 -13.54 -5.27
C PHE A 228 -3.12 -12.38 -5.32
N MET A 229 -3.19 -11.59 -4.25
CA MET A 229 -4.07 -10.42 -4.14
C MET A 229 -3.59 -9.25 -5.00
N SER A 230 -4.51 -8.37 -5.39
CA SER A 230 -4.23 -7.21 -6.25
C SER A 230 -3.41 -6.08 -5.61
N HIS A 231 -3.24 -6.08 -4.27
CA HIS A 231 -2.56 -5.00 -3.54
C HIS A 231 -1.10 -4.80 -3.98
N THR A 232 -0.32 -5.87 -4.05
CA THR A 232 1.11 -5.79 -4.41
C THR A 232 1.31 -5.33 -5.84
N THR A 233 0.46 -5.79 -6.77
CA THR A 233 0.46 -5.35 -8.17
C THR A 233 0.07 -3.89 -8.29
N LEU A 234 -0.92 -3.43 -7.53
CA LEU A 234 -1.26 -2.00 -7.46
C LEU A 234 -0.07 -1.18 -6.94
N LEU A 235 0.58 -1.60 -5.85
CA LEU A 235 1.76 -0.91 -5.29
C LEU A 235 2.87 -0.78 -6.33
N MET A 236 3.15 -1.85 -7.09
CA MET A 236 4.09 -1.81 -8.20
C MET A 236 3.70 -0.76 -9.24
N TRP A 237 2.45 -0.76 -9.69
CA TRP A 237 1.97 0.22 -10.68
C TRP A 237 2.05 1.64 -10.16
N MET A 238 1.63 1.91 -8.93
CA MET A 238 1.69 3.25 -8.32
C MET A 238 3.13 3.72 -8.09
N ALA A 239 4.05 2.82 -7.71
CA ALA A 239 5.48 3.13 -7.69
C ALA A 239 6.01 3.46 -9.09
N GLY A 240 5.52 2.79 -10.14
CA GLY A 240 5.80 3.12 -11.54
C GLY A 240 5.32 4.52 -11.93
N VAL A 241 4.05 4.85 -11.64
CA VAL A 241 3.49 6.20 -11.87
C VAL A 241 4.38 7.26 -11.24
N TRP A 242 4.78 7.06 -9.99
CA TRP A 242 5.60 8.02 -9.25
C TRP A 242 7.03 8.11 -9.81
N ALA A 243 7.72 6.97 -9.98
CA ALA A 243 9.10 6.95 -10.44
C ALA A 243 9.25 7.49 -11.88
N PHE A 244 8.34 7.14 -12.79
CA PHE A 244 8.35 7.67 -14.16
C PHE A 244 7.85 9.11 -14.21
N GLY A 245 6.85 9.49 -13.41
CA GLY A 245 6.39 10.87 -13.31
C GLY A 245 7.48 11.83 -12.82
N LEU A 246 8.31 11.39 -11.86
CA LEU A 246 9.49 12.15 -11.44
C LEU A 246 10.51 12.31 -12.57
N GLN A 247 10.77 11.26 -13.34
CA GLN A 247 11.67 11.31 -14.50
C GLN A 247 11.12 12.19 -15.63
N ALA A 248 9.81 12.15 -15.89
CA ALA A 248 9.14 13.03 -16.83
C ALA A 248 9.31 14.50 -16.44
N ALA A 249 9.17 14.80 -15.14
CA ALA A 249 9.37 16.14 -14.61
C ALA A 249 10.85 16.58 -14.61
N ASP A 250 11.80 15.63 -14.46
CA ASP A 250 13.26 15.86 -14.54
C ASP A 250 13.79 15.96 -15.97
N ALA A 251 13.05 15.46 -16.97
CA ALA A 251 13.53 15.38 -18.34
C ALA A 251 13.92 16.75 -18.92
N GLU A 252 15.07 16.80 -19.58
CA GLU A 252 15.63 18.03 -20.14
C GLU A 252 14.96 18.43 -21.47
N ASN A 253 14.51 17.45 -22.25
CA ASN A 253 13.87 17.67 -23.55
C ASN A 253 12.41 17.13 -23.59
N PRO A 254 11.55 17.70 -24.46
CA PRO A 254 10.14 17.32 -24.54
C PRO A 254 9.89 15.85 -24.89
N GLY A 255 10.72 15.25 -25.76
CA GLY A 255 10.55 13.85 -26.17
C GLY A 255 10.77 12.86 -25.03
N ARG A 256 11.80 13.07 -24.19
CA ARG A 256 12.03 12.27 -22.98
C ARG A 256 10.93 12.51 -21.93
N ALA A 257 10.47 13.75 -21.79
CA ALA A 257 9.35 14.07 -20.90
C ALA A 257 8.08 13.30 -21.32
N PHE A 258 7.77 13.30 -22.62
CA PHE A 258 6.67 12.53 -23.19
C PHE A 258 6.84 11.03 -22.95
N GLY A 259 8.01 10.45 -23.25
CA GLY A 259 8.24 9.01 -23.09
C GLY A 259 8.08 8.53 -21.64
N PHE A 260 8.64 9.27 -20.68
CA PHE A 260 8.44 8.94 -19.26
C PHE A 260 7.00 9.20 -18.79
N ALA A 261 6.36 10.26 -19.27
CA ALA A 261 4.95 10.49 -18.96
C ALA A 261 4.04 9.40 -19.54
N ALA A 262 4.35 8.87 -20.73
CA ALA A 262 3.66 7.72 -21.31
C ALA A 262 3.86 6.45 -20.47
N ALA A 263 5.08 6.19 -20.00
CA ALA A 263 5.32 5.09 -19.07
C ALA A 263 4.51 5.26 -17.76
N ALA A 264 4.49 6.48 -17.20
CA ALA A 264 3.69 6.79 -16.01
C ALA A 264 2.18 6.63 -16.27
N GLY A 265 1.69 7.09 -17.42
CA GLY A 265 0.29 6.96 -17.84
C GLY A 265 -0.13 5.50 -18.03
N PHE A 266 0.74 4.68 -18.63
CA PHE A 266 0.52 3.24 -18.76
C PHE A 266 0.43 2.58 -17.37
N CYS A 267 1.35 2.87 -16.45
CA CYS A 267 1.28 2.38 -15.08
C CYS A 267 0.01 2.85 -14.37
N GLY A 268 -0.41 4.11 -14.57
CA GLY A 268 -1.63 4.67 -14.00
C GLY A 268 -2.87 3.95 -14.50
N GLY A 269 -2.97 3.74 -15.81
CA GLY A 269 -4.05 2.96 -16.42
C GLY A 269 -4.07 1.53 -15.92
N MET A 270 -2.92 0.84 -15.88
CA MET A 270 -2.84 -0.51 -15.30
C MET A 270 -3.23 -0.55 -13.82
N GLY A 271 -2.90 0.50 -13.06
CA GLY A 271 -3.38 0.72 -11.70
C GLY A 271 -4.91 0.76 -11.63
N VAL A 272 -5.55 1.54 -12.51
CA VAL A 272 -7.02 1.63 -12.60
C VAL A 272 -7.64 0.28 -12.97
N LEU A 273 -7.03 -0.45 -13.91
CA LEU A 273 -7.45 -1.80 -14.28
C LEU A 273 -7.27 -2.80 -13.13
N THR A 274 -6.36 -2.53 -12.20
CA THR A 274 -6.12 -3.41 -11.05
C THR A 274 -7.13 -3.09 -9.94
N ARG A 275 -7.19 -1.83 -9.54
CA ARG A 275 -8.05 -1.31 -8.46
C ARG A 275 -8.36 0.17 -8.72
N ALA A 276 -9.48 0.46 -9.40
CA ALA A 276 -9.83 1.79 -9.88
C ALA A 276 -9.83 2.88 -8.79
N HIS A 277 -10.48 2.62 -7.66
CA HIS A 277 -10.61 3.60 -6.57
C HIS A 277 -9.26 3.95 -5.95
N ASP A 278 -8.49 2.93 -5.56
CA ASP A 278 -7.19 3.13 -4.91
C ASP A 278 -6.18 3.77 -5.88
N ALA A 279 -6.18 3.36 -7.15
CA ALA A 279 -5.31 3.94 -8.16
C ALA A 279 -5.65 5.41 -8.46
N ALA A 280 -6.93 5.78 -8.48
CA ALA A 280 -7.34 7.17 -8.68
C ALA A 280 -6.85 8.06 -7.52
N LEU A 281 -7.07 7.64 -6.28
CA LEU A 281 -6.64 8.38 -5.09
C LEU A 281 -5.11 8.49 -5.03
N ALA A 282 -4.41 7.37 -5.21
CA ALA A 282 -2.94 7.36 -5.22
C ALA A 282 -2.38 8.20 -6.37
N GLY A 283 -2.94 8.08 -7.57
CA GLY A 283 -2.54 8.81 -8.75
C GLY A 283 -2.69 10.32 -8.59
N LEU A 284 -3.82 10.78 -8.02
CA LEU A 284 -4.04 12.19 -7.69
C LEU A 284 -3.03 12.70 -6.65
N ALA A 285 -2.77 11.93 -5.60
CA ALA A 285 -1.79 12.29 -4.58
C ALA A 285 -0.37 12.40 -5.18
N ILE A 286 0.02 11.45 -6.03
CA ILE A 286 1.32 11.44 -6.73
C ILE A 286 1.42 12.61 -7.71
N ALA A 287 0.37 12.89 -8.49
CA ALA A 287 0.34 13.99 -9.45
C ALA A 287 0.46 15.35 -8.74
N GLY A 288 -0.33 15.56 -7.68
CA GLY A 288 -0.23 16.75 -6.83
C GLY A 288 1.16 16.88 -6.23
N PHE A 289 1.74 15.78 -5.76
CA PHE A 289 3.10 15.77 -5.24
C PHE A 289 4.14 16.23 -6.26
N ILE A 290 4.13 15.63 -7.46
CA ILE A 290 5.10 15.95 -8.51
C ILE A 290 4.94 17.42 -8.92
N TRP A 291 3.70 17.89 -9.04
CA TRP A 291 3.36 19.27 -9.37
C TRP A 291 3.96 20.26 -8.37
N PHE A 292 3.70 20.06 -7.08
CA PHE A 292 4.18 20.99 -6.06
C PHE A 292 5.69 20.89 -5.87
N SER A 293 6.30 19.71 -6.02
CA SER A 293 7.72 19.49 -5.74
C SER A 293 8.70 20.20 -6.71
N ARG A 294 8.21 20.95 -7.70
CA ARG A 294 9.02 21.60 -8.73
C ARG A 294 8.86 23.12 -8.74
N PRO A 295 9.92 23.89 -9.08
CA PRO A 295 9.74 25.26 -9.53
C PRO A 295 8.97 25.27 -10.86
N ALA A 296 7.95 26.13 -10.97
CA ALA A 296 7.04 26.18 -12.11
C ALA A 296 7.81 26.34 -13.44
N ARG A 297 7.63 25.38 -14.35
CA ARG A 297 8.13 25.46 -15.75
C ARG A 297 6.95 25.25 -16.70
N PRO A 298 6.21 26.32 -17.06
CA PRO A 298 4.92 26.20 -17.76
C PRO A 298 5.03 25.52 -19.14
N PHE A 299 6.16 25.64 -19.84
CA PHE A 299 6.36 25.10 -21.19
C PHE A 299 6.48 23.56 -21.29
N ARG A 300 6.40 22.82 -20.17
CA ARG A 300 6.56 21.35 -20.16
C ARG A 300 5.27 20.58 -19.84
N PHE A 301 4.18 21.30 -19.57
CA PHE A 301 2.91 20.66 -19.22
C PHE A 301 2.34 19.86 -20.39
N VAL A 302 2.36 20.41 -21.61
CA VAL A 302 1.80 19.78 -22.81
C VAL A 302 2.41 18.40 -23.12
N PRO A 303 3.75 18.22 -23.26
CA PRO A 303 4.32 16.91 -23.55
C PRO A 303 4.10 15.89 -22.41
N ILE A 304 4.05 16.34 -21.15
CA ILE A 304 3.76 15.47 -20.00
C ILE A 304 2.30 15.00 -20.05
N LEU A 305 1.35 15.92 -20.27
CA LEU A 305 -0.07 15.59 -20.38
C LEU A 305 -0.33 14.67 -21.58
N ALA A 306 0.21 15.02 -22.75
CA ALA A 306 0.07 14.22 -23.97
C ALA A 306 0.67 12.82 -23.79
N GLY A 307 1.86 12.72 -23.19
CA GLY A 307 2.48 11.43 -22.88
C GLY A 307 1.62 10.62 -21.92
N GLY A 308 1.19 11.21 -20.80
CA GLY A 308 0.33 10.56 -19.81
C GLY A 308 -0.96 10.00 -20.42
N LEU A 309 -1.66 10.79 -21.24
CA LEU A 309 -2.87 10.35 -21.92
C LEU A 309 -2.58 9.24 -22.94
N ALA A 310 -1.53 9.38 -23.75
CA ALA A 310 -1.14 8.38 -24.74
C ALA A 310 -0.79 7.03 -24.07
N GLY A 311 -0.06 7.06 -22.97
CA GLY A 311 0.27 5.86 -22.19
C GLY A 311 -0.94 5.20 -21.54
N ALA A 312 -1.87 6.00 -21.01
CA ALA A 312 -3.09 5.50 -20.38
C ALA A 312 -4.13 4.97 -21.40
N ALA A 313 -4.05 5.39 -22.66
CA ALA A 313 -5.04 5.05 -23.69
C ALA A 313 -5.20 3.54 -23.89
N LEU A 314 -4.11 2.77 -23.95
CA LEU A 314 -4.17 1.33 -24.14
C LEU A 314 -4.87 0.59 -22.97
N PRO A 315 -4.41 0.71 -21.72
CA PRO A 315 -5.06 0.03 -20.59
C PRO A 315 -6.50 0.52 -20.40
N LEU A 316 -6.76 1.83 -20.42
CA LEU A 316 -8.12 2.34 -20.25
C LEU A 316 -9.04 1.96 -21.41
N GLY A 317 -8.53 1.96 -22.65
CA GLY A 317 -9.26 1.46 -23.81
C GLY A 317 -9.63 -0.01 -23.66
N PHE A 318 -8.72 -0.85 -23.15
CA PHE A 318 -9.03 -2.24 -22.83
C PHE A 318 -10.12 -2.36 -21.75
N LEU A 319 -10.09 -1.52 -20.71
CA LEU A 319 -11.14 -1.51 -19.69
C LEU A 319 -12.50 -1.11 -20.25
N LEU A 320 -12.56 -0.08 -21.09
CA LEU A 320 -13.80 0.34 -21.74
C LEU A 320 -14.34 -0.77 -22.65
N PHE A 321 -13.46 -1.40 -23.44
CA PHE A 321 -13.79 -2.56 -24.25
C PHE A 321 -14.32 -3.73 -23.40
N TRP A 322 -13.61 -4.07 -22.31
CA TRP A 322 -14.00 -5.10 -21.34
C TRP A 322 -15.41 -4.85 -20.78
N ASN A 323 -15.64 -3.63 -20.29
CA ASN A 323 -16.90 -3.25 -19.69
C ASN A 323 -18.05 -3.35 -20.71
N HIS A 324 -17.84 -2.82 -21.91
CA HIS A 324 -18.85 -2.88 -22.96
C HIS A 324 -19.12 -4.31 -23.43
N ARG A 325 -18.10 -5.17 -23.52
CA ARG A 325 -18.29 -6.57 -23.95
C ARG A 325 -18.98 -7.44 -22.92
N LEU A 326 -18.75 -7.23 -21.63
CA LEU A 326 -19.34 -8.08 -20.58
C LEU A 326 -20.65 -7.54 -20.02
N TYR A 327 -20.80 -6.22 -19.99
CA TYR A 327 -21.94 -5.57 -19.38
C TYR A 327 -22.75 -4.73 -20.39
N GLY A 328 -22.33 -4.62 -21.65
CA GLY A 328 -23.05 -3.81 -22.65
C GLY A 328 -22.87 -2.29 -22.49
N SER A 329 -22.16 -1.81 -21.47
CA SER A 329 -21.90 -0.38 -21.23
C SER A 329 -20.45 -0.12 -20.88
N PHE A 330 -19.89 0.98 -21.40
CA PHE A 330 -18.52 1.44 -21.09
C PHE A 330 -18.33 1.82 -19.61
N TRP A 331 -19.40 2.28 -18.97
CA TRP A 331 -19.39 2.80 -17.59
C TRP A 331 -19.79 1.76 -16.55
N ALA A 332 -20.18 0.56 -16.99
CA ALA A 332 -20.52 -0.53 -16.10
C ALA A 332 -19.27 -1.12 -15.43
N SER A 333 -19.45 -1.65 -14.23
CA SER A 333 -18.43 -2.45 -13.56
C SER A 333 -19.08 -3.64 -12.87
N GLY A 334 -18.32 -4.70 -12.64
CA GLY A 334 -18.81 -5.85 -11.88
C GLY A 334 -19.21 -5.53 -10.44
N TYR A 335 -18.81 -4.37 -9.91
CA TYR A 335 -19.18 -3.90 -8.58
C TYR A 335 -20.58 -3.26 -8.51
N HIS A 336 -21.06 -2.66 -9.62
CA HIS A 336 -22.28 -1.83 -9.61
C HIS A 336 -23.28 -2.20 -10.71
N TRP A 337 -23.14 -3.38 -11.33
CA TRP A 337 -24.02 -3.77 -12.43
C TRP A 337 -25.43 -4.15 -11.96
N ALA A 338 -26.43 -3.35 -12.35
CA ALA A 338 -27.84 -3.48 -11.96
C ALA A 338 -28.57 -4.72 -12.52
N GLY A 339 -28.06 -5.34 -13.60
CA GLY A 339 -28.66 -6.53 -14.21
C GLY A 339 -28.24 -7.86 -13.55
N ALA A 340 -27.23 -7.84 -12.69
CA ALA A 340 -26.96 -8.95 -11.79
C ALA A 340 -27.86 -8.73 -10.57
N ALA A 341 -29.00 -9.42 -10.49
CA ALA A 341 -29.94 -9.34 -9.37
C ALA A 341 -29.18 -9.40 -8.05
N THR A 342 -28.84 -8.25 -7.45
CA THR A 342 -28.17 -8.13 -6.15
C THR A 342 -27.08 -9.20 -5.89
N GLN A 343 -26.37 -9.71 -6.90
CA GLN A 343 -25.67 -11.00 -6.79
C GLN A 343 -24.20 -10.86 -6.35
N SER A 344 -23.75 -9.63 -6.06
CA SER A 344 -22.62 -9.43 -5.14
C SER A 344 -23.04 -9.59 -3.67
N GLN A 345 -24.34 -9.68 -3.37
CA GLN A 345 -24.83 -9.84 -2.01
C GLN A 345 -24.72 -11.30 -1.60
N THR A 346 -23.59 -11.64 -0.98
CA THR A 346 -23.80 -12.18 0.36
C THR A 346 -24.70 -11.21 1.12
N PRO A 347 -25.81 -11.66 1.71
CA PRO A 347 -26.57 -10.86 2.67
C PRO A 347 -25.67 -10.27 3.79
N ILE A 348 -24.53 -10.91 4.02
CA ILE A 348 -23.50 -10.62 5.01
C ILE A 348 -22.63 -9.40 4.65
N ILE A 349 -22.34 -9.17 3.36
CA ILE A 349 -21.41 -8.10 2.93
C ILE A 349 -22.20 -7.00 2.22
N ARG A 350 -22.43 -5.91 2.94
CA ARG A 350 -23.00 -4.67 2.39
C ARG A 350 -21.95 -3.57 2.51
N ASP A 351 -21.43 -3.13 1.37
CA ASP A 351 -20.58 -1.96 1.30
C ASP A 351 -21.44 -0.72 1.02
N THR A 352 -21.32 0.28 1.89
CA THR A 352 -21.99 1.58 1.70
C THR A 352 -20.99 2.70 1.91
N LEU A 353 -21.06 3.72 1.05
CA LEU A 353 -20.32 4.95 1.25
C LEU A 353 -21.18 5.94 2.02
N GLY A 354 -20.61 6.58 3.04
CA GLY A 354 -21.28 7.58 3.87
C GLY A 354 -21.82 7.02 5.19
N PHE A 355 -22.39 7.93 5.98
CA PHE A 355 -22.98 7.58 7.27
C PHE A 355 -24.40 7.07 7.13
N SER A 356 -24.78 6.17 8.02
CA SER A 356 -26.15 5.64 8.15
C SER A 356 -26.45 5.36 9.62
N ASP A 357 -27.70 4.98 9.93
CA ASP A 357 -28.08 4.56 11.28
C ASP A 357 -27.20 3.40 11.80
N GLY A 358 -26.75 2.52 10.89
CA GLY A 358 -25.83 1.42 11.18
C GLY A 358 -24.34 1.81 11.16
N PHE A 359 -23.97 2.98 10.64
CA PHE A 359 -22.58 3.43 10.52
C PHE A 359 -22.48 4.94 10.81
N SER A 360 -22.48 5.28 12.09
CA SER A 360 -22.31 6.66 12.55
C SER A 360 -20.87 7.14 12.46
N ALA A 361 -20.64 8.45 12.55
CA ALA A 361 -19.30 9.04 12.61
C ALA A 361 -18.46 8.49 13.78
N ALA A 362 -19.09 8.17 14.92
CA ALA A 362 -18.42 7.53 16.05
C ALA A 362 -17.94 6.12 15.71
N ARG A 363 -18.77 5.32 15.02
CA ARG A 363 -18.40 3.98 14.55
C ARG A 363 -17.32 4.04 13.47
N ALA A 364 -17.38 5.02 12.57
CA ALA A 364 -16.33 5.31 11.60
C ALA A 364 -14.98 5.63 12.27
N LEU A 365 -14.98 6.50 13.29
CA LEU A 365 -13.78 6.83 14.06
C LEU A 365 -13.22 5.61 14.78
N LYS A 366 -14.09 4.81 15.41
CA LYS A 366 -13.72 3.54 16.04
C LYS A 366 -13.06 2.60 15.01
N GLN A 367 -13.72 2.32 13.89
CA GLN A 367 -13.20 1.46 12.82
C GLN A 367 -11.85 1.94 12.28
N THR A 368 -11.71 3.25 12.13
CA THR A 368 -10.48 3.92 11.69
C THR A 368 -9.37 3.74 12.72
N PHE A 369 -9.65 3.84 14.01
CA PHE A 369 -8.66 3.56 15.05
C PHE A 369 -8.23 2.08 15.03
N TRP A 370 -9.19 1.14 14.91
CA TRP A 370 -8.90 -0.29 14.83
C TRP A 370 -8.05 -0.65 13.61
N THR A 371 -8.36 -0.07 12.45
CA THR A 371 -7.61 -0.32 11.22
C THR A 371 -6.18 0.20 11.33
N ALA A 372 -5.99 1.40 11.90
CA ALA A 372 -4.66 1.95 12.15
C ALA A 372 -3.86 1.09 13.12
N LEU A 373 -4.49 0.55 14.16
CA LEU A 373 -3.81 -0.32 15.11
C LEU A 373 -3.44 -1.67 14.50
N ARG A 374 -4.32 -2.29 13.71
CA ARG A 374 -3.99 -3.54 12.99
C ARG A 374 -2.84 -3.31 12.02
N LEU A 375 -2.85 -2.19 11.28
CA LEU A 375 -1.73 -1.79 10.44
C LEU A 375 -0.45 -1.63 11.25
N ASN A 376 -0.53 -0.96 12.41
CA ASN A 376 0.60 -0.78 13.30
C ASN A 376 1.23 -2.10 13.73
N GLN A 377 0.43 -3.13 14.03
CA GLN A 377 0.89 -4.46 14.45
C GLN A 377 1.41 -5.29 13.27
N ALA A 378 0.73 -5.26 12.13
CA ALA A 378 1.03 -6.13 11.00
C ALA A 378 2.17 -5.58 10.12
N LEU A 379 2.26 -4.25 9.94
CA LEU A 379 3.11 -3.63 8.92
C LEU A 379 4.57 -4.09 9.04
N LEU A 380 5.20 -3.95 10.20
CA LEU A 380 6.58 -4.42 10.42
C LEU A 380 6.64 -5.67 11.31
N GLY A 381 5.47 -6.21 11.72
CA GLY A 381 5.39 -7.22 12.78
C GLY A 381 5.80 -6.69 14.16
N TRP A 382 6.05 -5.38 14.28
CA TRP A 382 6.39 -4.72 15.52
C TRP A 382 5.13 -4.09 16.08
N PRO A 383 4.90 -4.17 17.39
CA PRO A 383 3.67 -3.65 17.99
C PRO A 383 3.49 -2.11 17.94
N ALA A 384 4.34 -1.39 17.20
CA ALA A 384 4.49 0.04 17.38
C ALA A 384 5.12 0.80 16.18
N ALA A 385 4.93 0.34 14.94
CA ALA A 385 5.38 1.06 13.77
C ALA A 385 4.83 2.51 13.65
N LEU A 386 3.56 2.74 13.97
CA LEU A 386 2.89 4.05 13.85
C LEU A 386 3.28 5.04 14.96
N PRO A 387 3.35 4.67 16.26
CA PRO A 387 3.81 5.60 17.29
C PRO A 387 5.25 6.10 17.06
N LEU A 388 6.09 5.38 16.30
CA LEU A 388 7.43 5.86 15.90
C LEU A 388 7.40 7.04 14.92
N LEU A 389 6.29 7.30 14.23
CA LEU A 389 6.15 8.46 13.34
C LEU A 389 6.25 9.78 14.10
N ALA A 390 5.60 9.88 15.27
CA ALA A 390 5.62 11.10 16.08
C ALA A 390 7.05 11.53 16.49
N PRO A 391 7.88 10.69 17.13
CA PRO A 391 9.26 11.06 17.44
C PRO A 391 10.09 11.23 16.16
N ALA A 392 9.84 10.49 15.07
CA ALA A 392 10.56 10.69 13.81
C ALA A 392 10.31 12.08 13.19
N LEU A 393 9.07 12.59 13.27
CA LEU A 393 8.69 13.92 12.80
C LEU A 393 9.20 15.04 13.71
N LEU A 394 9.23 14.81 15.02
CA LEU A 394 9.70 15.79 16.00
C LEU A 394 11.23 15.87 16.07
N TRP A 395 11.93 14.76 15.84
CA TRP A 395 13.39 14.68 16.04
C TRP A 395 14.21 15.28 14.88
N ARG A 396 13.64 15.36 13.68
CA ARG A 396 14.32 15.95 12.51
C ARG A 396 13.53 17.15 11.99
N PRO A 397 14.19 18.19 11.45
CA PRO A 397 13.47 19.25 10.76
C PRO A 397 12.59 18.63 9.68
N VAL A 398 11.29 18.91 9.78
CA VAL A 398 10.30 18.33 8.87
C VAL A 398 10.62 18.83 7.46
N ARG A 399 11.08 17.92 6.61
CA ARG A 399 11.35 18.23 5.21
C ARG A 399 10.05 18.25 4.45
N ARG A 400 10.04 18.94 3.31
CA ARG A 400 8.92 18.94 2.37
C ARG A 400 8.43 17.52 2.05
N GLY A 401 9.36 16.57 1.86
CA GLY A 401 9.04 15.15 1.63
C GLY A 401 8.24 14.49 2.76
N ASN A 402 8.43 14.87 4.03
CA ASN A 402 7.67 14.33 5.15
C ASN A 402 6.20 14.72 5.07
N TRP A 403 5.92 16.01 4.84
CA TRP A 403 4.55 16.52 4.68
C TRP A 403 3.82 15.83 3.54
N ILE A 404 4.55 15.51 2.48
CA ILE A 404 3.99 14.79 1.35
C ILE A 404 3.65 13.35 1.74
N CYS A 405 4.56 12.62 2.39
CA CYS A 405 4.26 11.27 2.83
C CYS A 405 3.05 11.24 3.77
N LEU A 406 2.93 12.24 4.66
CA LEU A 406 1.77 12.40 5.54
C LEU A 406 0.49 12.73 4.78
N ALA A 407 0.55 13.64 3.79
CA ALA A 407 -0.59 13.99 2.96
C ALA A 407 -1.04 12.81 2.08
N ALA A 408 -0.11 12.02 1.55
CA ALA A 408 -0.41 10.81 0.80
C ALA A 408 -1.03 9.73 1.71
N ALA A 409 -0.46 9.50 2.90
CA ALA A 409 -1.03 8.57 3.87
C ALA A 409 -2.44 9.03 4.29
N GLY A 410 -2.62 10.30 4.64
CA GLY A 410 -3.92 10.86 5.00
C GLY A 410 -4.94 10.81 3.84
N GLY A 411 -4.51 11.14 2.62
CA GLY A 411 -5.38 11.14 1.43
C GLY A 411 -5.81 9.75 0.99
N LEU A 412 -4.98 8.73 1.21
CA LEU A 412 -5.36 7.33 1.00
C LEU A 412 -6.23 6.79 2.13
N TYR A 413 -6.01 7.24 3.36
CA TYR A 413 -6.71 6.73 4.53
C TYR A 413 -8.09 7.36 4.76
N LEU A 414 -8.23 8.66 4.49
CA LEU A 414 -9.43 9.43 4.77
C LEU A 414 -10.68 8.92 4.03
N PRO A 415 -10.64 8.51 2.75
CA PRO A 415 -11.82 7.96 2.08
C PRO A 415 -12.39 6.72 2.79
N TYR A 416 -11.53 5.90 3.41
CA TYR A 416 -11.95 4.72 4.17
C TYR A 416 -12.65 5.07 5.48
N PHE A 417 -12.50 6.29 6.00
CA PHE A 417 -13.31 6.77 7.13
C PHE A 417 -14.81 6.78 6.80
N PHE A 418 -15.16 7.08 5.54
CA PHE A 418 -16.54 7.11 5.07
C PHE A 418 -17.00 5.77 4.49
N PHE A 419 -16.14 4.75 4.49
CA PHE A 419 -16.44 3.47 3.86
C PHE A 419 -16.92 2.46 4.91
N HIS A 420 -18.20 2.12 4.86
CA HIS A 420 -18.77 1.08 5.70
C HIS A 420 -18.66 -0.27 5.00
N TYR A 421 -18.01 -1.22 5.66
CA TYR A 421 -17.92 -2.60 5.21
C TYR A 421 -18.25 -3.51 6.40
N TYR A 422 -19.44 -4.12 6.37
CA TYR A 422 -19.88 -5.08 7.37
C TYR A 422 -19.71 -6.50 6.81
N GLY A 423 -19.24 -7.46 7.61
CA GLY A 423 -19.26 -8.88 7.20
C GLY A 423 -18.24 -9.79 7.86
N PHE A 424 -17.04 -9.28 8.20
CA PHE A 424 -16.06 -9.99 9.01
C PHE A 424 -15.32 -9.00 9.90
N GLU A 425 -15.54 -9.07 11.21
CA GLU A 425 -14.88 -8.21 12.19
C GLU A 425 -13.34 -8.30 12.16
N LEU A 426 -12.77 -9.24 11.42
CA LEU A 426 -11.34 -9.56 11.40
C LEU A 426 -10.60 -9.20 10.09
N GLU A 427 -11.29 -8.80 9.03
CA GLU A 427 -10.62 -8.37 7.79
C GLU A 427 -10.24 -6.89 7.88
N ALA A 428 -9.05 -6.58 8.39
CA ALA A 428 -8.44 -5.29 8.07
C ALA A 428 -8.19 -5.26 6.56
N ARG A 429 -8.99 -4.48 5.82
CA ARG A 429 -8.52 -3.97 4.54
C ARG A 429 -7.37 -3.02 4.83
N TYR A 430 -6.15 -3.52 4.70
CA TYR A 430 -4.99 -2.67 4.61
C TYR A 430 -5.13 -1.90 3.29
N ALA A 431 -5.37 -0.59 3.40
CA ALA A 431 -5.44 0.32 2.26
C ALA A 431 -4.12 0.35 1.48
#